data_AF-A0A7Y0S1C3-F1
#
_entry.id   AF-A0A7Y0S1C3-F1
#
_cell.length_a   1.000
_cell.length_b   1.000
_cell.length_c   1.000
_cell.angle_alpha   90.00
_cell.angle_beta   90.00
_cell.angle_gamma   90.00
#
_symmetry.space_group_name_H-M   'P 1'
#
loop_
_entity.id
_entity.type
_entity.pdbx_description
1 polymer ?
#
loop_
_entity_poly.entity_id
_entity_poly.type
_entity_poly.pdbx_seq_one_letter_code
_entity_poly.pdbx_strand_id
1 'polypeptide(L)'
;LLIPAMKYEPPAPQFTEYLIEILPKYLEDKKANLVLFSSYWQMNQVAKALSSEFIKKGWALQVQGESSRQEILKKHKKLIASNKTSVL
;
A
#
# COMPACT_ATOMS: atom_id res chain seq x y z
N LEU A 1 -11.58 -10.04 -0.41
CA LEU A 1 -11.36 -8.95 -1.39
C LEU A 1 -12.32 -7.84 -1.03
N LEU A 2 -11.82 -6.65 -0.68
CA LEU A 2 -12.65 -5.49 -0.35
C LEU A 2 -12.50 -4.48 -1.49
N ILE A 3 -13.63 -4.09 -2.10
CA ILE A 3 -13.69 -3.04 -3.12
C ILE A 3 -14.38 -1.85 -2.45
N PRO A 4 -13.64 -0.80 -2.07
CA PRO A 4 -14.23 0.36 -1.41
C PRO A 4 -15.13 1.14 -2.39
N ALA A 5 -16.18 1.77 -1.87
CA ALA A 5 -16.99 2.69 -2.65
C ALA A 5 -16.15 3.93 -2.98
N MET A 6 -15.74 4.07 -4.25
CA MET A 6 -14.90 5.17 -4.70
C MET A 6 -15.76 6.36 -5.11
N LYS A 7 -15.34 7.56 -4.70
CA LYS A 7 -15.99 8.82 -5.07
C LYS A 7 -15.66 9.25 -6.51
N TYR A 8 -14.48 8.88 -6.99
CA TYR A 8 -13.96 9.23 -8.30
C TYR A 8 -13.66 7.95 -9.09
N GLU A 9 -13.71 8.04 -10.42
CA GLU A 9 -13.27 6.95 -11.28
C GLU A 9 -11.76 7.01 -11.52
N PRO A 10 -11.09 5.88 -11.86
CA PRO A 10 -9.66 5.83 -12.13
C PRO A 10 -9.07 6.89 -13.09
N PRO A 11 -9.76 7.31 -14.18
CA PRO A 11 -9.22 8.34 -15.08
C PRO A 11 -9.27 9.76 -14.50
N ALA A 12 -9.98 9.99 -13.40
CA ALA A 12 -10.06 11.32 -12.80
C ALA A 12 -8.71 11.69 -12.15
N PRO A 13 -8.18 12.90 -12.38
CA PRO A 13 -6.91 13.32 -11.78
C PRO A 13 -6.98 13.34 -10.25
N GLN A 14 -8.15 13.64 -9.68
CA GLN A 14 -8.38 13.64 -8.23
C GLN A 14 -8.42 12.24 -7.60
N PHE A 15 -8.53 11.18 -8.41
CA PHE A 15 -8.62 9.81 -7.89
C PHE A 15 -7.35 9.38 -7.15
N THR A 16 -6.18 9.82 -7.63
CA THR A 16 -4.89 9.49 -6.98
C THR A 16 -4.76 10.19 -5.63
N GLU A 17 -5.16 11.46 -5.53
CA GLU A 17 -5.20 12.20 -4.26
C GLU A 17 -6.20 11.57 -3.28
N TYR A 18 -7.40 11.25 -3.77
CA TYR A 18 -8.42 10.58 -2.97
C TYR A 18 -7.92 9.23 -2.43
N LEU A 19 -7.23 8.44 -3.26
CA LEU A 19 -6.60 7.17 -2.85
C LEU A 19 -5.62 7.36 -1.69
N ILE A 20 -4.77 8.38 -1.75
CA ILE A 20 -3.80 8.69 -0.68
C ILE A 20 -4.54 8.95 0.63
N GLU A 21 -5.68 9.65 0.60
CA GLU A 21 -6.44 9.94 1.82
C GLU A 21 -7.19 8.74 2.41
N ILE A 22 -7.73 7.86 1.55
CA ILE A 22 -8.57 6.75 2.00
C ILE A 22 -7.78 5.48 2.31
N LEU A 23 -6.67 5.24 1.60
CA LEU A 23 -5.95 3.97 1.67
C LEU A 23 -5.45 3.67 3.09
N PRO A 24 -4.87 4.62 3.85
CA PRO A 24 -4.49 4.38 5.24
C PRO A 24 -5.66 4.00 6.17
N LYS A 25 -6.90 4.35 5.81
CA LYS A 25 -8.11 4.02 6.59
C LYS A 25 -8.60 2.60 6.34
N TYR A 26 -8.28 2.05 5.18
CA TYR A 26 -8.63 0.67 4.81
C TYR A 26 -7.56 -0.35 5.20
N LEU A 27 -6.34 0.09 5.50
CA LEU A 27 -5.27 -0.77 5.95
C LEU A 27 -5.45 -1.15 7.42
N GLU A 28 -5.29 -2.44 7.71
CA GLU A 28 -5.39 -2.97 9.06
C GLU A 28 -4.00 -2.98 9.74
N ASP A 29 -3.93 -2.42 10.94
CA ASP A 29 -2.71 -2.44 11.75
C ASP A 29 -2.38 -3.86 12.21
N LYS A 30 -1.08 -4.15 12.34
CA LYS A 30 -0.48 -5.45 12.73
C LYS A 30 -0.88 -6.63 11.84
N LYS A 31 -1.31 -6.35 10.61
CA LYS A 31 -1.74 -7.37 9.65
C LYS A 31 -1.04 -7.23 8.30
N ALA A 32 -1.21 -8.29 7.52
CA ALA A 32 -0.82 -8.36 6.12
C ALA A 32 -1.87 -7.61 5.29
N ASN A 33 -1.45 -6.56 4.59
CA ASN A 33 -2.29 -5.82 3.67
C ASN A 33 -1.76 -5.99 2.25
N LEU A 34 -2.66 -6.24 1.30
CA LEU A 34 -2.36 -6.35 -0.12
C LEU A 34 -3.17 -5.30 -0.87
N VAL A 35 -2.49 -4.39 -1.56
CA VAL A 35 -3.10 -3.37 -2.40
C VAL A 35 -2.74 -3.64 -3.85
N LEU A 36 -3.76 -3.83 -4.68
CA LEU A 36 -3.58 -4.06 -6.11
C LEU A 36 -3.92 -2.78 -6.87
N PHE A 37 -2.96 -2.28 -7.64
CA PHE A 37 -3.15 -1.16 -8.55
C PHE A 37 -3.25 -1.66 -9.98
N SER A 38 -4.12 -1.03 -10.77
CA SER A 38 -4.21 -1.28 -12.22
C SER A 38 -3.11 -0.58 -13.02
N SER A 39 -2.38 0.37 -12.40
CA SER A 39 -1.32 1.16 -13.02
C SER A 39 -0.10 1.28 -12.11
N TYR A 40 1.08 0.92 -12.65
CA TYR A 40 2.37 1.08 -11.96
C TYR A 40 2.69 2.54 -11.63
N TRP A 41 2.35 3.47 -12.53
CA TRP A 41 2.60 4.89 -12.31
C TRP A 41 1.80 5.41 -11.12
N GLN A 42 0.51 5.05 -11.03
CA GLN A 42 -0.35 5.41 -9.91
C GLN A 42 0.13 4.78 -8.59
N MET A 43 0.50 3.50 -8.62
CA MET A 43 1.08 2.81 -7.46
C MET A 43 2.28 3.58 -6.90
N ASN A 44 3.23 3.98 -7.75
CA ASN A 44 4.43 4.70 -7.32
C ASN A 44 4.11 6.08 -6.73
N GLN A 45 3.16 6.82 -7.32
CA GLN A 45 2.73 8.12 -6.79
C GLN A 45 2.12 7.98 -5.39
N VAL A 46 1.17 7.04 -5.24
CA VAL A 46 0.50 6.78 -3.95
C VAL A 46 1.50 6.26 -2.90
N ALA A 47 2.37 5.32 -3.28
CA ALA A 47 3.40 4.78 -2.39
C ALA A 47 4.36 5.86 -1.91
N LYS A 48 4.81 6.75 -2.81
CA LYS A 48 5.71 7.85 -2.45
C LYS A 48 5.04 8.86 -1.51
N ALA A 49 3.78 9.19 -1.76
CA ALA A 49 3.02 10.09 -0.90
C ALA A 49 2.77 9.51 0.50
N LEU A 50 2.49 8.20 0.59
CA LEU A 50 2.18 7.52 1.85
C LEU A 50 3.40 7.02 2.61
N SER A 51 4.56 6.90 1.96
CA SER A 51 5.79 6.37 2.55
C SER A 51 6.14 7.06 3.87
N SER A 52 6.12 8.41 3.90
CA SER A 52 6.43 9.16 5.12
C SER A 52 5.43 8.92 6.25
N GLU A 53 4.14 8.74 5.94
CA GLU A 53 3.13 8.44 6.95
C GLU A 53 3.27 7.01 7.49
N PHE A 54 3.53 6.05 6.61
CA PHE A 54 3.67 4.64 6.97
C PHE A 54 4.92 4.41 7.82
N ILE A 55 6.02 5.08 7.50
CA ILE A 55 7.24 5.05 8.32
C ILE A 55 6.95 5.57 9.75
N LYS A 56 6.20 6.68 9.89
CA LYS A 56 5.80 7.22 11.20
C LYS A 56 4.91 6.25 11.99
N LYS A 57 4.04 5.50 11.30
CA LYS A 57 3.20 4.45 11.89
C LYS A 57 3.95 3.14 12.15
N GLY A 58 5.22 3.03 11.73
CA GLY A 58 6.00 1.80 11.82
C GLY A 58 5.55 0.70 10.86
N TRP A 59 4.81 1.05 9.82
CA TRP A 59 4.32 0.15 8.78
C TRP A 59 5.38 -0.02 7.70
N ALA A 60 5.59 -1.27 7.28
CA ALA A 60 6.53 -1.57 6.22
C ALA A 60 5.81 -1.62 4.87
N LEU A 61 6.03 -0.59 4.05
CA LEU A 61 5.59 -0.50 2.66
C LEU A 61 6.56 -1.26 1.75
N GLN A 62 6.05 -2.16 0.91
CA GLN A 62 6.86 -2.90 -0.05
C GLN A 62 6.28 -2.73 -1.45
N VAL A 63 6.99 -1.99 -2.30
CA VAL A 63 6.53 -1.67 -3.65
C VAL A 63 7.13 -2.67 -4.65
N GLN A 64 6.29 -3.21 -5.53
CA GLN A 64 6.75 -4.09 -6.60
C GLN A 64 7.65 -3.32 -7.57
N GLY A 65 8.88 -3.81 -7.76
CA GLY A 65 9.88 -3.19 -8.64
C GLY A 65 11.08 -2.60 -7.90
N GLU A 66 11.00 -2.35 -6.59
CA GLU A 66 12.14 -1.88 -5.78
C GLU A 66 13.12 -3.01 -5.39
N SER A 67 12.62 -4.26 -5.34
CA SER A 67 13.43 -5.44 -5.05
C SER A 67 12.86 -6.68 -5.72
N SER A 68 13.58 -7.80 -5.66
CA SER A 68 13.11 -9.04 -6.29
C SER A 68 11.80 -9.52 -5.64
N ARG A 69 10.91 -10.13 -6.43
CA ARG A 69 9.64 -10.67 -5.92
C ARG A 69 9.84 -11.61 -4.73
N GLN A 70 10.88 -12.42 -4.77
CA GLN A 70 11.21 -13.36 -3.70
C GLN A 70 11.61 -12.64 -2.40
N GLU A 71 12.38 -11.56 -2.49
CA GLU A 71 12.77 -10.76 -1.32
C GLU A 71 11.60 -10.03 -0.70
N ILE A 72 10.73 -9.44 -1.52
CA ILE A 72 9.51 -8.77 -1.06
C ILE A 72 8.65 -9.75 -0.25
N LEU A 73 8.37 -10.92 -0.83
CA LEU A 73 7.59 -11.96 -0.17
C LEU A 73 8.26 -12.46 1.13
N LYS A 74 9.59 -12.61 1.13
CA LYS A 74 10.35 -13.05 2.30
C LYS A 74 10.30 -12.01 3.42
N LYS A 75 10.49 -10.72 3.12
CA LYS A 75 10.37 -9.61 4.07
C LYS A 75 8.95 -9.52 4.62
N HIS A 76 7.94 -9.61 3.75
CA HIS A 76 6.53 -9.54 4.12
C HIS A 76 6.17 -10.65 5.11
N LYS A 77 6.52 -11.91 4.82
CA LYS A 77 6.33 -13.05 5.74
C LYS A 77 7.02 -12.83 7.08
N LYS A 78 8.26 -12.32 7.08
CA LYS A 78 9.02 -12.05 8.32
C LYS A 78 8.36 -10.97 9.19
N LEU A 79 7.82 -9.93 8.56
CA LEU A 79 7.14 -8.83 9.26
C LEU A 79 5.84 -9.30 9.91
N ILE A 80 5.03 -10.06 9.17
CA ILE A 80 3.79 -10.66 9.70
C ILE A 80 4.10 -11.61 10.86
N ALA A 81 5.12 -12.46 10.73
CA ALA A 81 5.56 -13.34 11.81
C ALA A 81 6.01 -12.56 13.06
N SER A 82 6.43 -11.30 12.89
CA SER A 82 6.81 -10.40 13.99
C SER A 82 5.64 -9.53 14.47
N ASN A 83 4.40 -9.83 14.07
CA ASN A 83 3.19 -9.04 14.37
C ASN A 83 3.28 -7.56 13.94
N LYS A 84 4.07 -7.28 12.90
CA LYS A 84 4.22 -5.95 12.31
C LYS A 84 3.33 -5.80 11.09
N THR A 85 2.85 -4.58 10.87
CA THR A 85 2.07 -4.22 9.69
C THR A 85 2.96 -4.24 8.46
N SER A 86 2.58 -5.02 7.46
CA SER A 86 3.23 -4.99 6.16
C SER A 86 2.19 -4.77 5.07
N VAL A 87 2.47 -3.78 4.21
CA VAL A 87 1.66 -3.39 3.07
C VAL A 87 2.43 -3.75 1.81
N LEU A 88 1.82 -4.55 0.95
CA LEU A 88 2.36 -5.02 -0.32
C LEU A 88 1.50 -4.54 -1.49
#